data_AF-A0A4R6ETY2-F1
#
_entry.id   AF-A0A4R6ETY2-F1
#
_cell.length_a   1.000
_cell.length_b   1.000
_cell.length_c   1.000
_cell.angle_alpha   90.00
_cell.angle_beta   90.00
_cell.angle_gamma   90.00
#
_symmetry.space_group_name_H-M   'P 1'
#
loop_
_entity.id
_entity.type
_entity.pdbx_description
1 polymer ?
#
loop_
_entity_poly.entity_id
_entity_poly.type
_entity_poly.pdbx_seq_one_letter_code
_entity_poly.pdbx_strand_id
1 'polypeptide(L)' 'MTLMTEVDVATGEDVRVLRLGAAEDGKAVVLVDFDERKAGIHREIRYEITVRDLIAAIRTYGAQLSGERHNL' A
#
# COMPACT_ATOMS: atom_id res chain seq x y z
N MET A 1 -7.44 2.39 1.52
CA MET A 1 -7.67 1.07 0.89
C MET A 1 -6.73 0.06 1.54
N THR A 2 -7.19 -1.15 1.88
CA THR A 2 -6.31 -2.24 2.32
C THR A 2 -5.76 -2.96 1.09
N LEU A 3 -4.44 -3.13 1.02
CA LEU A 3 -3.77 -3.83 -0.09
C LEU A 3 -3.43 -5.28 0.26
N MET A 4 -3.08 -5.52 1.52
CA MET A 4 -2.67 -6.84 2.01
C MET A 4 -3.06 -6.97 3.47
N THR A 5 -3.53 -8.16 3.82
CA THR A 5 -3.70 -8.62 5.20
C THR A 5 -2.96 -9.94 5.33
N GLU A 6 -2.12 -10.06 6.35
CA GLU A 6 -1.51 -11.30 6.79
C GLU A 6 -2.22 -11.77 8.05
N VAL A 7 -2.61 -13.04 8.07
CA VAL A 7 -3.37 -13.65 9.16
C VAL A 7 -2.53 -14.75 9.79
N ASP A 8 -2.46 -14.76 11.12
CA ASP A 8 -1.83 -15.86 11.86
C ASP A 8 -2.67 -17.13 11.72
N VAL A 9 -2.04 -18.23 11.29
CA VAL A 9 -2.75 -19.48 11.00
C VAL A 9 -3.26 -20.18 12.26
N ALA A 10 -2.62 -19.95 13.40
CA ALA A 10 -2.97 -20.59 14.67
C ALA A 10 -4.09 -19.84 15.40
N THR A 11 -4.08 -18.50 15.39
CA THR A 11 -5.09 -17.68 16.09
C THR A 11 -6.19 -17.15 15.18
N GLY A 12 -5.94 -17.06 13.87
CA GLY A 12 -6.85 -16.44 12.91
C GLY A 12 -6.87 -14.91 12.98
N GLU A 13 -5.96 -14.30 13.73
CA GLU A 13 -5.88 -12.84 13.91
C GLU A 13 -5.07 -12.18 12.78
N ASP A 14 -5.48 -10.97 12.40
CA ASP A 14 -4.70 -10.13 11.49
C ASP A 14 -3.42 -9.68 12.19
N VAL A 15 -2.27 -10.15 11.72
CA VAL A 15 -0.96 -9.84 12.31
C VAL A 15 -0.16 -8.83 11.51
N ARG A 16 -0.57 -8.56 10.26
CA ARG A 16 -0.01 -7.45 9.49
C ARG A 16 -1.02 -6.91 8.49
N VAL A 17 -1.12 -5.59 8.39
CA VAL A 17 -2.01 -4.93 7.42
C VAL A 17 -1.24 -3.85 6.67
N LEU A 18 -1.22 -3.94 5.35
CA LEU A 18 -0.69 -2.91 4.48
C LEU A 18 -1.83 -2.09 3.87
N ARG A 19 -1.82 -0.78 4.12
CA ARG A 19 -2.86 0.13 3.63
C ARG A 19 -2.27 1.20 2.71
N LEU A 20 -3.02 1.51 1.65
CA LEU A 20 -2.80 2.65 0.78
C LEU A 20 -3.76 3.79 1.15
N GLY A 21 -3.24 4.99 1.32
CA GLY A 21 -4.01 6.19 1.60
C GLY A 21 -3.47 7.41 0.85
N ALA A 22 -4.24 8.49 0.83
CA ALA A 22 -3.71 9.81 0.48
C ALA A 22 -3.05 10.43 1.71
N ALA A 23 -1.97 11.17 1.51
CA ALA A 23 -1.45 12.07 2.54
C ALA A 23 -2.48 13.16 2.87
N GLU A 24 -2.47 13.67 4.09
CA GLU A 24 -3.44 14.69 4.56
C GLU A 24 -3.39 15.98 3.72
N ASP A 25 -2.20 16.32 3.22
CA ASP A 25 -1.99 17.49 2.37
C ASP A 25 -2.35 17.27 0.89
N GLY A 26 -2.74 16.03 0.53
CA GLY A 26 -3.12 15.63 -0.82
C GLY A 26 -1.96 15.56 -1.83
N LYS A 27 -0.70 15.67 -1.40
CA LYS A 27 0.46 15.76 -2.32
C LYS A 27 1.17 14.43 -2.55
N ALA A 28 0.85 13.42 -1.75
CA ALA A 28 1.47 12.12 -1.82
C ALA A 28 0.46 10.99 -1.58
N VAL A 29 0.87 9.80 -1.96
CA VAL A 29 0.23 8.55 -1.56
C VAL A 29 1.07 7.96 -0.43
N VAL A 30 0.41 7.47 0.61
CA VAL A 30 1.09 6.86 1.77
C VAL A 30 0.78 5.38 1.81
N LEU A 31 1.83 4.57 1.89
CA LEU A 31 1.73 3.17 2.28
C LEU A 31 2.00 3.06 3.78
N VAL A 32 1.03 2.53 4.52
CA VAL A 32 1.15 2.31 5.95
C VAL A 32 1.18 0.81 6.23
N ASP A 33 2.27 0.36 6.81
CA ASP A 33 2.49 -1.03 7.24
C ASP A 33 2.29 -1.12 8.75
N PHE A 34 1.21 -1.78 9.17
CA PHE A 34 0.93 -2.12 10.55
C PHE A 34 1.39 -3.56 10.78
N ASP A 35 2.46 -3.75 11.55
CA ASP A 35 3.03 -5.07 11.88
C ASP A 35 2.84 -5.35 13.38
N GLU A 36 2.07 -6.39 13.68
CA GLU A 36 1.74 -6.91 15.01
C GLU A 36 2.13 -8.39 15.17
N ARG A 37 2.96 -8.94 14.27
CA ARG A 37 3.34 -10.36 14.28
C ARG A 37 4.01 -10.81 15.57
N LYS A 38 4.62 -9.89 16.30
CA LYS A 38 5.20 -10.16 17.61
C LYS A 38 4.27 -9.63 18.69
N ALA A 39 3.75 -10.54 19.51
CA ALA A 39 2.87 -10.21 20.63
C ALA A 39 3.43 -9.05 21.48
N GLY A 40 2.60 -8.04 21.71
CA GLY A 40 2.96 -6.83 22.47
C GLY A 40 3.79 -5.80 21.72
N ILE A 41 4.12 -6.03 20.44
CA ILE A 41 4.77 -5.04 19.57
C ILE A 41 3.77 -4.60 18.51
N HIS A 42 3.43 -3.32 18.53
CA HIS A 42 2.73 -2.65 17.43
C HIS A 42 3.73 -1.75 16.71
N ARG A 43 4.06 -2.10 15.47
CA ARG A 43 4.94 -1.29 14.63
C ARG A 43 4.14 -0.70 13.48
N GLU A 44 4.12 0.63 13.42
CA GLU A 44 3.58 1.36 12.28
C GLU A 44 4.73 2.00 11.48
N ILE A 45 4.84 1.65 10.21
CA ILE A 45 5.78 2.28 9.29
C ILE A 45 5.00 3.00 8.20
N ARG A 46 5.33 4.28 7.97
CA ARG A 46 4.73 5.11 6.92
C ARG A 46 5.75 5.37 5.83
N TYR A 47 5.43 4.96 4.61
CA TYR A 47 6.21 5.23 3.42
C TYR A 47 5.46 6.25 2.57
N GLU A 48 6.06 7.42 2.38
CA GLU A 48 5.53 8.44 1.51
C GLU A 48 6.01 8.20 0.08
N ILE A 49 5.07 8.22 -0.86
CA ILE A 49 5.31 8.13 -2.29
C ILE A 49 4.78 9.41 -2.91
N THR A 50 5.69 10.28 -3.38
CA THR A 50 5.27 11.50 -4.07
C THR A 50 4.58 11.16 -5.39
N VAL A 51 3.77 12.08 -5.90
CA VAL A 51 3.16 11.93 -7.24
C VAL A 51 4.22 11.70 -8.32
N ARG A 52 5.39 12.34 -8.21
CA ARG A 52 6.50 12.17 -9.14
C ARG A 52 7.02 10.72 -9.12
N ASP A 53 7.26 10.18 -7.93
CA ASP A 53 7.79 8.82 -7.75
C ASP A 53 6.79 7.78 -8.22
N LEU A 54 5.51 7.99 -7.92
CA LEU A 54 4.43 7.12 -8.39
C LEU A 54 4.36 7.09 -9.92
N ILE A 55 4.38 8.26 -10.58
CA ILE A 55 4.38 8.34 -12.04
C ILE A 55 5.62 7.66 -12.63
N ALA A 56 6.80 7.87 -12.04
CA ALA A 56 8.03 7.23 -12.49
C ALA A 56 7.95 5.71 -12.37
N ALA A 57 7.44 5.19 -11.25
CA ALA A 57 7.24 3.77 -11.02
C ALA A 57 6.25 3.16 -12.01
N ILE A 58 5.10 3.81 -12.26
CA ILE A 58 4.10 3.35 -13.25
C ILE A 58 4.71 3.34 -14.65
N ARG A 59 5.47 4.36 -15.04
CA ARG A 59 6.11 4.40 -16.37
C ARG A 59 7.18 3.32 -16.55
N THR A 60 7.88 2.96 -15.47
CA THR A 60 9.00 2.01 -15.53
C THR A 60 8.53 0.57 -15.42
N TYR A 61 7.55 0.31 -14.55
CA TYR A 61 7.14 -1.05 -14.14
C TYR A 61 5.65 -1.33 -14.36
N GLY A 62 4.86 -0.33 -14.71
CA GLY A 62 3.43 -0.50 -14.96
C GLY A 62 3.20 -1.41 -16.16
N ALA A 63 2.44 -2.47 -15.97
CA ALA A 63 1.91 -3.24 -17.09
C ALA A 63 0.78 -2.44 -17.74
N GLN A 64 0.88 -2.20 -19.05
CA GLN A 64 -0.23 -1.64 -19.79
C GLN A 64 -1.33 -2.70 -19.82
N LEU A 65 -2.47 -2.44 -19.18
CA LEU A 65 -3.63 -3.32 -19.24
C LEU A 65 -4.17 -3.27 -20.67
N SER A 66 -3.99 -4.35 -21.42
CA SER A 66 -4.50 -4.52 -22.78
C SER A 66 -6.02 -4.67 -22.75
N GLY A 67 -6.74 -3.55 -22.63
CA GLY A 67 -8.20 -3.57 -22.60
C GLY A 67 -8.88 -2.20 -22.57
N GLU A 68 -8.23 -1.18 -22.01
CA GLU A 68 -8.81 0.16 -22.03
C GLU A 68 -8.39 0.89 -23.32
N ARG A 69 -9.23 0.80 -24.34
CA ARG A 69 -9.18 1.72 -25.48
C ARG A 69 -9.37 3.14 -24.94
N HIS A 70 -8.30 3.93 -24.96
CA HIS A 70 -8.37 5.37 -24.80
C HIS A 70 -9.05 5.94 -26.05
N ASN A 71 -10.39 5.94 -26.05
CA ASN A 71 -11.16 6.74 -27.00
C ASN A 71 -11.37 8.11 -26.36
N LEU A 72 -10.40 9.01 -26.59
CA LEU A 72 -10.60 10.45 -26.59
C LEU A 72 -9.86 11.03 -27.80
#